data_AF-A0A5C5Z0J5-F1
#
_entry.id   AF-A0A5C5Z0J5-F1
#
_cell.length_a   1.000
_cell.length_b   1.000
_cell.length_c   1.000
_cell.angle_alpha   90.00
_cell.angle_beta   90.00
_cell.angle_gamma   90.00
#
_symmetry.space_group_name_H-M   'P 1'
#
loop_
_entity.id
_entity.type
_entity.pdbx_description
1 polymer ?
#
loop_
_entity_poly.entity_id
_entity_poly.type
_entity_poly.pdbx_seq_one_letter_code
_entity_poly.pdbx_strand_id
1 'polypeptide(L)' 'MAKKTTKKPQLTLSDIYNQVSRKADTKGVKINVAETKRVLACFFDVLEDYKPVEAFDFIAKGLKHAGTRRH' A
#
# COMPACT_ATOMS: atom_id res chain seq x y z
N MET A 1 -11.84 30.98 18.56
CA MET A 1 -10.57 30.38 18.11
C MET A 1 -10.87 29.38 17.00
N ALA A 2 -10.39 29.62 15.78
CA ALA A 2 -10.66 28.77 14.63
C ALA A 2 -9.85 27.47 14.70
N LYS A 3 -10.53 26.32 14.62
CA LYS A 3 -9.91 24.98 14.53
C LYS A 3 -9.17 24.88 13.20
N LYS A 4 -7.83 24.96 13.23
CA LYS A 4 -6.99 24.61 12.06
C LYS A 4 -7.15 23.12 11.79
N THR A 5 -7.99 22.76 10.83
CA THR A 5 -7.99 21.43 10.23
C THR A 5 -6.71 21.28 9.41
N THR A 6 -5.72 20.59 9.98
CA THR A 6 -4.53 20.15 9.25
C THR A 6 -4.97 19.24 8.11
N LYS A 7 -5.07 19.81 6.91
CA LYS A 7 -5.32 19.08 5.67
C LYS A 7 -4.16 18.08 5.51
N LYS A 8 -4.41 16.78 5.74
CA LYS A 8 -3.41 15.75 5.41
C LYS A 8 -3.01 15.98 3.95
N PRO A 9 -1.71 16.10 3.64
CA PRO A 9 -1.30 16.24 2.25
C PRO A 9 -1.89 15.09 1.46
N GLN A 10 -2.42 15.39 0.27
CA GLN A 10 -2.97 14.38 -0.63
C GLN A 10 -1.84 13.39 -0.92
N LEU A 11 -1.91 12.19 -0.33
CA LEU A 11 -0.87 11.18 -0.51
C LEU A 11 -0.90 10.73 -1.96
N THR A 12 0.25 10.79 -2.63
CA THR A 12 0.40 10.22 -3.96
C THR A 12 0.59 8.71 -3.86
N LEU A 13 0.39 8.01 -4.97
CA LEU A 13 0.70 6.58 -5.10
C LEU A 13 2.17 6.31 -4.70
N SER A 14 3.08 7.20 -5.12
CA SER A 14 4.50 7.17 -4.76
C SER A 14 4.74 7.30 -3.26
N ASP A 15 3.97 8.12 -2.55
CA ASP A 15 4.08 8.25 -1.09
C ASP A 15 3.65 6.96 -0.38
N ILE A 16 2.63 6.27 -0.90
CA ILE A 16 2.22 4.95 -0.40
C ILE A 16 3.34 3.94 -0.62
N TYR A 17 3.97 3.92 -1.80
CA TYR A 17 5.07 3.00 -2.09
C TYR A 17 6.27 3.21 -1.16
N ASN A 18 6.63 4.46 -0.90
CA ASN A 18 7.69 4.80 0.06
C ASN A 18 7.34 4.34 1.48
N GLN A 19 6.06 4.46 1.90
CA GLN A 19 5.61 3.95 3.20
C GLN A 19 5.67 2.42 3.28
N VAL A 20 5.31 1.72 2.21
CA VAL A 20 5.41 0.25 2.15
C VAL A 20 6.87 -0.16 2.27
N SER A 21 7.80 0.49 1.56
CA SER A 21 9.23 0.18 1.62
C SER A 21 9.77 0.32 3.05
N ARG A 22 9.45 1.41 3.75
CA ARG A 22 9.84 1.61 5.16
C ARG A 22 9.29 0.55 6.11
N LYS A 23 8.08 0.03 5.84
CA LYS A 23 7.47 -1.03 6.65
C LYS A 23 8.05 -2.41 6.34
N ALA A 24 8.39 -2.64 5.06
CA ALA A 24 8.97 -3.90 4.59
C ALA A 24 10.43 -4.07 4.99
N ASP A 25 11.18 -2.97 5.12
CA ASP A 25 12.57 -2.93 5.60
C ASP A 25 12.74 -3.24 7.11
N THR A 26 11.71 -3.80 7.74
CA THR A 26 11.78 -4.27 9.12
C THR A 26 11.73 -5.79 9.13
N LYS A 27 12.66 -6.43 9.87
CA LYS A 27 12.84 -7.90 10.03
C LYS A 27 13.83 -8.59 9.06
N GLY A 28 14.90 -7.91 8.65
CA GLY A 28 16.05 -8.55 7.98
C GLY A 28 15.87 -8.83 6.48
N VAL A 29 14.74 -8.39 5.91
CA VAL A 29 14.53 -8.36 4.46
C VAL A 29 15.11 -7.05 3.94
N LYS A 30 16.30 -7.09 3.34
CA LYS A 30 16.89 -5.94 2.64
C LYS A 30 16.19 -5.75 1.29
N ILE A 31 14.97 -5.21 1.31
CA ILE A 31 14.27 -4.83 0.09
C ILE A 31 14.49 -3.34 -0.15
N ASN A 32 15.11 -3.01 -1.28
CA ASN A 32 15.34 -1.62 -1.62
C ASN A 32 14.03 -0.94 -2.07
N VAL A 33 14.01 0.39 -2.08
CA VAL A 33 12.83 1.18 -2.45
C VAL A 33 12.39 0.90 -3.89
N ALA A 34 13.33 0.68 -4.81
CA ALA A 34 13.04 0.41 -6.22
C ALA A 34 12.40 -0.96 -6.42
N GLU A 35 12.88 -1.98 -5.72
CA GLU A 35 12.32 -3.33 -5.68
C GLU A 35 10.90 -3.30 -5.09
N THR A 36 10.70 -2.57 -3.99
CA THR A 36 9.37 -2.40 -3.41
C THR A 36 8.40 -1.77 -4.41
N LYS A 37 8.82 -0.72 -5.12
CA LYS A 37 8.00 -0.08 -6.16
C LYS A 37 7.69 -1.04 -7.30
N ARG A 38 8.66 -1.85 -7.74
CA ARG A 38 8.48 -2.85 -8.79
C ARG A 38 7.47 -3.92 -8.38
N VAL A 39 7.59 -4.46 -7.17
CA VAL A 39 6.64 -5.47 -6.65
C VAL A 39 5.23 -4.91 -6.56
N LEU A 40 5.06 -3.66 -6.12
CA LEU A 40 3.74 -3.02 -6.06
C LEU A 40 3.17 -2.72 -7.45
N ALA A 41 4.00 -2.35 -8.43
CA ALA A 41 3.57 -2.20 -9.81
C ALA A 41 3.08 -3.55 -10.36
N CYS A 42 3.87 -4.61 -10.23
CA CYS A 42 3.47 -5.96 -10.65
C CYS A 42 2.20 -6.45 -9.94
N PHE A 43 1.98 -6.07 -8.68
CA PHE A 43 0.73 -6.37 -7.99
C PHE A 43 -0.48 -5.72 -8.69
N PHE A 44 -0.37 -4.46 -9.14
CA PHE A 44 -1.44 -3.81 -9.88
C PHE A 44 -1.57 -4.36 -11.31
N ASP A 45 -0.48 -4.71 -11.98
CA ASP A 45 -0.52 -5.38 -13.29
C ASP A 45 -1.32 -6.69 -13.19
N VAL A 46 -1.08 -7.49 -12.15
CA VAL A 46 -1.86 -8.71 -11.91
C VAL A 46 -3.33 -8.40 -11.61
N LEU A 47 -3.65 -7.30 -10.93
CA LEU A 47 -5.04 -6.90 -10.68
C LEU A 47 -5.75 -6.39 -11.95
N GLU A 48 -5.01 -5.84 -12.91
CA GLU A 48 -5.54 -5.36 -14.19
C GLU A 48 -6.13 -6.49 -15.04
N ASP A 49 -5.61 -7.71 -14.91
CA ASP A 49 -6.14 -8.91 -15.59
C ASP A 49 -7.54 -9.32 -15.11
N TYR A 50 -8.03 -8.76 -13.99
CA TYR A 50 -9.34 -9.07 -13.42
C TYR A 50 -10.37 -7.97 -13.71
N LYS A 51 -11.65 -8.34 -13.61
CA LYS A 51 -12.72 -7.35 -13.63
C LYS A 51 -12.55 -6.40 -12.42
N PRO A 52 -12.87 -5.10 -12.57
CA PRO A 52 -12.67 -4.12 -11.50
C PRO A 52 -13.28 -4.55 -10.15
N VAL A 53 -14.48 -5.13 -10.17
CA VAL A 53 -15.18 -5.60 -8.95
C VAL A 53 -14.39 -6.70 -8.23
N GLU A 54 -13.80 -7.63 -8.97
CA GLU A 54 -13.00 -8.73 -8.42
C GLU A 54 -11.65 -8.21 -7.90
N ALA A 55 -11.01 -7.30 -8.64
CA ALA A 55 -9.78 -6.63 -8.20
C ALA A 55 -9.97 -5.90 -6.86
N PHE A 56 -11.08 -5.17 -6.68
CA PHE A 56 -11.41 -4.52 -5.41
C PHE A 56 -11.71 -5.51 -4.30
N ASP A 57 -12.34 -6.65 -4.59
CA ASP A 57 -12.59 -7.72 -3.61
C ASP A 57 -11.26 -8.32 -3.09
N PHE A 58 -10.27 -8.53 -3.96
CA PHE A 58 -8.93 -8.95 -3.53
C PHE A 58 -8.26 -7.93 -2.61
N ILE A 59 -8.36 -6.64 -2.92
CA ILE A 59 -7.85 -5.57 -2.04
C ILE A 59 -8.57 -5.61 -0.69
N ALA A 60 -9.91 -5.72 -0.67
CA ALA A 60 -10.69 -5.79 0.56
C ALA A 60 -10.28 -6.98 1.45
N LYS A 61 -10.11 -8.16 0.85
CA LYS A 61 -9.59 -9.36 1.54
C LYS A 61 -8.18 -9.15 2.09
N GLY A 62 -7.30 -8.54 1.30
CA GLY A 62 -5.93 -8.19 1.71
C GLY A 62 -5.91 -7.25 2.92
N LEU A 63 -6.79 -6.25 2.94
CA LEU A 63 -6.93 -5.32 4.08
C LEU A 63 -7.46 -6.03 5.33
N LYS A 64 -8.43 -6.93 5.21
CA LYS A 64 -8.94 -7.74 6.33
C LYS A 64 -7.81 -8.56 6.96
N HIS A 65 -6.99 -9.23 6.13
CA HIS A 65 -5.82 -9.98 6.60
C HIS A 65 -4.72 -9.09 7.19
N ALA A 66 -4.54 -7.86 6.69
CA ALA A 66 -3.63 -6.91 7.32
C ALA A 66 -4.11 -6.48 8.72
N GLY A 67 -5.42 -6.36 8.92
CA GLY A 67 -6.03 -6.08 10.22
C GLY A 67 -5.70 -7.15 11.27
N THR A 68 -5.70 -8.43 10.88
CA THR A 68 -5.38 -9.54 11.79
C THR A 68 -3.90 -9.63 12.18
N ARG A 69 -2.99 -8.97 11.46
CA ARG A 69 -1.54 -8.96 11.77
C ARG A 69 -1.11 -7.82 12.69
N ARG A 70 -2.01 -6.87 13.00
CA ARG A 70 -1.74 -5.71 13.86
C ARG A 70 -2.10 -5.95 15.34
N HIS A 71 -2.67 -7.11 15.66
CA HIS A 71 -2.92 -7.61 17.01
C HIS A 71 -1.96 -8.75 17.30
#